data_AF-A0A930RFH7-F1
#
_entry.id   AF-A0A930RFH7-F1
#
_cell.length_a   1.000
_cell.length_b   1.000
_cell.length_c   1.000
_cell.angle_alpha   90.00
_cell.angle_beta   90.00
_cell.angle_gamma   90.00
#
_symmetry.space_group_name_H-M   'P 1'
#
loop_
_entity.id
_entity.type
_entity.pdbx_description
1 polymer ?
#
loop_
_entity_poly.entity_id
_entity_poly.type
_entity_poly.pdbx_seq_one_letter_code
_entity_poly.pdbx_strand_id
1 'polypeptide(L)'
;PTGAYAENAFFTGLLEGYNTMDVLAALAYGSILVDSIRRLGLSSPADLSYSTIISGSLSTLLMALIYLALTYVGAQSRAVYGIDANGGDVLAHIAAHYFGAYGGILLGITITCACLKTAIGLVTACASTFTALFPHRFSYTKYTVIFAAFSFAISNVGLSRIIAYSLPVLYFLYPVAIVLIALCLIEGLIGYHRPLYVWSIVGTSAAAFFDFLRALPPALQNASSWMPALCTAGEALPLASLGMGWVVPALIGFFVGALICAWQKTRSY
;
A
#
# COMPACT_ATOMS: atom_id res chain seq x y z
N PRO A 1 -26.00 4.25 2.39
CA PRO A 1 -24.71 4.46 1.68
C PRO A 1 -24.78 5.80 0.95
N THR A 2 -23.68 6.57 0.89
CA THR A 2 -23.64 7.88 0.22
C THR A 2 -22.52 7.92 -0.81
N GLY A 3 -22.75 8.63 -1.92
CA GLY A 3 -21.74 8.81 -2.98
C GLY A 3 -21.25 7.49 -3.58
N ALA A 4 -19.93 7.38 -3.78
CA ALA A 4 -19.29 6.23 -4.44
C ALA A 4 -19.57 4.87 -3.78
N TYR A 5 -19.81 4.84 -2.45
CA TYR A 5 -20.16 3.60 -1.74
C TYR A 5 -21.57 3.08 -2.04
N ALA A 6 -22.46 3.88 -2.62
CA ALA A 6 -23.79 3.43 -3.02
C ALA A 6 -23.77 2.66 -4.35
N GLU A 7 -22.87 3.03 -5.26
CA GLU A 7 -22.76 2.42 -6.59
C GLU A 7 -21.66 1.36 -6.65
N ASN A 8 -20.53 1.56 -5.96
CA ASN A 8 -19.31 0.76 -6.12
C ASN A 8 -18.62 0.43 -4.78
N ALA A 9 -19.38 -0.05 -3.78
CA ALA A 9 -18.88 -0.30 -2.42
C ALA A 9 -17.59 -1.14 -2.33
N PHE A 10 -17.47 -2.19 -3.15
CA PHE A 10 -16.28 -3.05 -3.16
C PHE A 10 -15.04 -2.31 -3.66
N PHE A 11 -15.13 -1.60 -4.78
CA PHE A 11 -14.00 -0.88 -5.36
C PHE A 11 -13.60 0.32 -4.51
N THR A 12 -14.57 1.07 -3.98
CA THR A 12 -14.26 2.15 -3.05
C THR A 12 -13.58 1.60 -1.79
N GLY A 13 -14.05 0.49 -1.23
CA GLY A 13 -13.39 -0.17 -0.11
C GLY A 13 -11.96 -0.65 -0.43
N LEU A 14 -11.74 -1.21 -1.62
CA LEU A 14 -10.41 -1.64 -2.08
C LEU A 14 -9.44 -0.45 -2.20
N LEU A 15 -9.90 0.67 -2.76
CA LEU A 15 -9.09 1.88 -2.89
C LEU A 15 -8.80 2.54 -1.54
N GLU A 16 -9.78 2.58 -0.64
CA GLU A 16 -9.51 3.04 0.74
C GLU A 16 -8.52 2.13 1.46
N GLY A 17 -8.48 0.84 1.11
CA GLY A 17 -7.43 -0.09 1.55
C GLY A 17 -6.02 0.34 1.16
N TYR A 18 -5.84 1.19 0.14
CA TYR A 18 -4.51 1.70 -0.22
C TYR A 18 -3.96 2.61 0.87
N ASN A 19 -4.83 3.31 1.61
CA ASN A 19 -4.43 4.17 2.71
C ASN A 19 -3.81 3.41 3.89
N THR A 20 -4.00 2.08 4.01
CA THR A 20 -3.40 1.29 5.10
C THR A 20 -1.90 1.05 4.90
N MET A 21 -1.40 1.17 3.67
CA MET A 21 0.00 0.93 3.29
C MET A 21 0.52 -0.50 3.55
N ASP A 22 -0.35 -1.45 3.92
CA ASP A 22 0.05 -2.81 4.34
C ASP A 22 0.76 -3.61 3.23
N VAL A 23 0.34 -3.44 1.97
CA VAL A 23 0.96 -4.14 0.83
C VAL A 23 2.40 -3.68 0.62
N LEU A 24 2.63 -2.37 0.65
CA LEU A 24 3.96 -1.79 0.48
C LEU A 24 4.86 -2.14 1.67
N ALA A 25 4.30 -2.10 2.87
CA ALA A 25 4.95 -2.57 4.09
C ALA A 25 5.39 -4.04 3.97
N ALA A 26 4.51 -4.93 3.52
CA ALA A 26 4.84 -6.35 3.37
C ALA A 26 6.02 -6.58 2.40
N LEU A 27 6.08 -5.84 1.30
CA LEU A 27 7.22 -5.90 0.37
C LEU A 27 8.51 -5.37 0.98
N ALA A 28 8.46 -4.32 1.81
CA ALA A 28 9.62 -3.74 2.45
C ALA A 28 10.17 -4.59 3.63
N TYR A 29 9.30 -5.14 4.48
CA TYR A 29 9.70 -5.95 5.64
C TYR A 29 9.87 -7.44 5.36
N GLY A 30 9.49 -7.92 4.18
CA GLY A 30 9.43 -9.36 3.89
C GLY A 30 10.74 -10.08 4.18
N SER A 31 11.89 -9.49 3.82
CA SER A 31 13.21 -10.05 4.10
C SER A 31 13.52 -10.13 5.60
N ILE A 32 13.18 -9.09 6.35
CA ILE A 32 13.38 -9.03 7.81
C ILE A 32 12.49 -10.05 8.53
N LEU A 33 11.25 -10.21 8.08
CA LEU A 33 10.34 -11.23 8.60
C LEU A 33 10.93 -12.63 8.41
N VAL A 34 11.38 -12.94 7.18
CA VAL A 34 12.02 -14.22 6.87
C VAL A 34 13.26 -14.47 7.73
N ASP A 35 14.14 -13.48 7.86
CA ASP A 35 15.33 -13.60 8.70
C ASP A 35 15.00 -13.75 10.19
N SER A 36 13.93 -13.11 10.65
CA SER A 36 13.45 -13.23 12.04
C SER A 36 12.92 -14.64 12.32
N ILE A 37 12.19 -15.24 11.37
CA ILE A 37 11.70 -16.63 11.49
C ILE A 37 12.87 -17.61 11.45
N ARG A 38 13.87 -17.39 10.58
CA ARG A 38 15.08 -18.22 10.54
C ARG A 38 15.86 -18.20 11.86
N ARG A 39 15.90 -17.05 12.55
CA ARG A 39 16.53 -16.93 13.88
C ARG A 39 15.83 -17.74 14.97
N LEU A 40 14.57 -18.15 14.77
CA LEU A 40 13.85 -19.04 15.68
C LEU A 40 14.23 -20.53 15.49
N GLY A 41 15.20 -20.84 14.60
CA GLY A 41 15.68 -22.20 14.34
C GLY A 41 14.96 -22.90 13.17
N LEU A 42 14.05 -22.21 12.49
CA LEU A 42 13.34 -22.73 11.32
C LEU A 42 14.14 -22.45 10.03
N SER A 43 15.04 -23.37 9.71
CA SER A 43 15.94 -23.25 8.55
C SER A 43 15.38 -23.86 7.27
N SER A 44 14.40 -24.76 7.38
CA SER A 44 13.85 -25.46 6.21
C SER A 44 12.87 -24.56 5.44
N PRO A 45 12.92 -24.50 4.09
CA PRO A 45 12.00 -23.68 3.30
C PRO A 45 10.52 -24.06 3.49
N ALA A 46 10.24 -25.35 3.72
CA ALA A 46 8.89 -25.85 3.92
C ALA A 46 8.32 -25.39 5.28
N ASP A 47 9.11 -25.50 6.35
CA ASP A 47 8.68 -25.06 7.69
C ASP A 47 8.52 -23.54 7.74
N LEU A 48 9.45 -22.80 7.13
CA LEU A 48 9.35 -21.34 7.00
C LEU A 48 8.04 -20.93 6.31
N SER A 49 7.70 -21.57 5.20
CA SER A 49 6.48 -21.28 4.44
C SER A 49 5.22 -21.64 5.24
N TYR A 50 5.20 -22.83 5.85
CA TYR A 50 4.08 -23.32 6.64
C TYR A 50 3.81 -22.43 7.87
N SER A 51 4.84 -22.14 8.66
CA SER A 51 4.72 -21.27 9.83
C SER A 51 4.27 -19.85 9.44
N THR A 52 4.75 -19.33 8.30
CA THR A 52 4.34 -18.01 7.81
C THR A 52 2.87 -18.00 7.39
N ILE A 53 2.38 -19.03 6.69
CA ILE A 53 0.98 -19.10 6.25
C ILE A 53 0.03 -19.23 7.45
N ILE A 54 0.33 -20.10 8.41
CA ILE A 54 -0.53 -20.30 9.58
C ILE A 54 -0.56 -19.04 10.48
N SER A 55 0.61 -18.50 10.82
CA SER A 55 0.67 -17.29 11.66
C SER A 55 0.11 -16.06 10.93
N GLY A 56 0.39 -15.94 9.63
CA GLY A 56 -0.12 -14.86 8.78
C GLY A 56 -1.63 -14.91 8.65
N SER A 57 -2.22 -16.06 8.31
CA SER A 57 -3.67 -16.20 8.16
C SER A 57 -4.44 -15.89 9.46
N LEU A 58 -3.95 -16.36 10.61
CA LEU A 58 -4.52 -16.02 11.91
C LEU A 58 -4.47 -14.51 12.18
N SER A 59 -3.31 -13.89 11.93
CA SER A 59 -3.12 -12.44 12.09
C SER A 59 -4.05 -11.63 11.18
N THR A 60 -4.17 -12.02 9.90
CA THR A 60 -5.07 -11.37 8.93
C THR A 60 -6.52 -11.50 9.35
N LEU A 61 -6.95 -12.66 9.86
CA LEU A 61 -8.32 -12.86 10.34
C LEU A 61 -8.65 -11.96 11.53
N LEU A 62 -7.75 -11.89 12.52
CA LEU A 62 -7.89 -11.00 13.67
C LEU A 62 -7.93 -9.53 13.24
N MET A 63 -7.07 -9.12 12.31
CA MET A 63 -7.05 -7.76 11.79
C MET A 63 -8.33 -7.41 11.04
N ALA A 64 -8.85 -8.33 10.22
CA ALA A 64 -10.12 -8.15 9.51
C ALA A 64 -11.28 -7.94 10.49
N LEU A 65 -11.33 -8.69 11.60
CA LEU A 65 -12.33 -8.51 12.64
C LEU A 65 -12.23 -7.14 13.31
N ILE A 66 -11.01 -6.68 13.64
CA ILE A 66 -10.78 -5.35 14.22
C ILE A 66 -11.22 -4.25 13.26
N TYR A 67 -10.87 -4.34 11.96
CA TYR A 67 -11.28 -3.36 10.98
C TYR A 67 -12.79 -3.35 10.73
N LEU A 68 -13.45 -4.51 10.78
CA LEU A 68 -14.91 -4.58 10.71
C LEU A 68 -15.54 -3.87 11.90
N ALA A 69 -15.04 -4.11 13.12
CA ALA A 69 -15.50 -3.44 14.32
C ALA A 69 -15.28 -1.92 14.25
N LEU A 70 -14.10 -1.46 13.83
CA LEU A 70 -13.80 -0.04 13.65
C LEU A 70 -14.67 0.61 12.58
N THR A 71 -14.90 -0.08 11.47
CA THR A 71 -15.79 0.39 10.39
C THR A 71 -17.22 0.53 10.88
N TYR A 72 -17.71 -0.44 11.67
CA TYR A 72 -19.04 -0.40 12.25
C TYR A 72 -19.20 0.77 13.23
N VAL A 73 -18.25 0.94 14.17
CA VAL A 73 -18.29 2.04 15.14
C VAL A 73 -18.14 3.40 14.43
N GLY A 74 -17.26 3.50 13.43
CA GLY A 74 -17.09 4.71 12.61
C GLY A 74 -18.31 5.02 11.73
N ALA A 75 -19.07 4.01 11.30
CA ALA A 75 -20.33 4.22 10.59
C ALA A 75 -21.42 4.75 11.54
N GLN A 76 -21.47 4.24 12.77
CA GLN A 76 -22.43 4.70 13.78
C GLN A 76 -22.11 6.10 14.31
N SER A 77 -20.82 6.45 14.46
CA SER A 77 -20.43 7.78 14.94
C SER A 77 -20.95 8.91 14.04
N ARG A 78 -21.13 8.66 12.74
CA ARG A 78 -21.71 9.62 11.80
C ARG A 78 -23.11 10.09 12.15
N ALA A 79 -23.92 9.24 12.79
CA ALA A 79 -25.28 9.60 13.20
C ALA A 79 -25.29 10.62 14.34
N VAL A 80 -24.20 10.70 15.12
CA VAL A 80 -24.09 11.53 16.32
C VAL A 80 -23.23 12.78 16.08
N TYR A 81 -22.10 12.62 15.37
CA TYR A 81 -21.08 13.67 15.20
C TYR A 81 -20.97 14.19 13.76
N GLY A 82 -21.69 13.60 12.80
CA GLY A 82 -21.58 13.98 11.39
C GLY A 82 -20.35 13.39 10.70
N ILE A 83 -19.92 14.00 9.59
CA ILE A 83 -18.76 13.53 8.82
C ILE A 83 -17.53 14.35 9.25
N ASP A 84 -16.58 13.67 9.90
CA ASP A 84 -15.30 14.25 10.29
C ASP A 84 -14.30 14.33 9.13
N ALA A 85 -13.27 15.17 9.29
CA ALA A 85 -12.28 15.46 8.24
C ALA A 85 -11.28 14.32 7.99
N ASN A 86 -11.00 13.47 8.98
CA ASN A 86 -10.11 12.32 8.86
C ASN A 86 -10.41 11.26 9.94
N GLY A 87 -9.82 10.06 9.79
CA GLY A 87 -10.02 8.95 10.73
C GLY A 87 -9.47 9.19 12.15
N GLY A 88 -8.51 10.10 12.32
CA GLY A 88 -7.99 10.48 13.64
C GLY A 88 -9.03 11.26 14.45
N ASP A 89 -9.71 12.21 13.80
CA ASP A 89 -10.80 12.99 14.40
C ASP A 89 -11.97 12.09 14.79
N VAL A 90 -12.34 11.14 13.92
CA VAL A 90 -13.39 10.13 14.21
C VAL A 90 -13.06 9.35 15.48
N LEU A 91 -11.81 8.86 15.60
CA LEU A 91 -11.39 8.10 16.77
C LEU A 91 -11.37 8.96 18.04
N ALA A 92 -10.97 10.24 17.94
CA ALA A 92 -11.00 11.17 19.07
C ALA A 92 -12.43 11.43 19.56
N HIS A 93 -13.39 11.65 18.66
CA HIS A 93 -14.79 11.83 19.00
C HIS A 93 -15.40 10.56 19.61
N ILE A 94 -15.10 9.38 19.05
CA ILE A 94 -15.54 8.10 19.62
C ILE A 94 -14.97 7.92 21.04
N ALA A 95 -13.68 8.18 21.23
CA ALA A 95 -13.06 8.03 22.54
C ALA A 95 -13.66 9.00 23.58
N ALA A 96 -13.91 10.24 23.19
CA ALA A 96 -14.58 11.23 24.02
C ALA A 96 -16.02 10.83 24.36
N HIS A 97 -16.75 10.22 23.40
CA HIS A 97 -18.13 9.76 23.61
C HIS A 97 -18.22 8.64 24.65
N TYR A 98 -17.37 7.61 24.54
CA TYR A 98 -17.46 6.43 25.40
C TYR A 98 -16.72 6.58 26.74
N PHE A 99 -15.60 7.30 26.77
CA PHE A 99 -14.72 7.38 27.95
C PHE A 99 -14.66 8.80 28.57
N GLY A 100 -15.40 9.76 28.01
CA GLY A 100 -15.45 11.13 28.51
C GLY A 100 -14.07 11.79 28.56
N ALA A 101 -13.77 12.48 29.66
CA ALA A 101 -12.52 13.23 29.84
C ALA A 101 -11.25 12.34 29.80
N TYR A 102 -11.36 11.05 30.12
CA TYR A 102 -10.22 10.12 30.10
C TYR A 102 -9.98 9.48 28.73
N GLY A 103 -10.93 9.61 27.80
CA GLY A 103 -10.85 8.99 26.47
C GLY A 103 -9.65 9.44 25.67
N GLY A 104 -9.29 10.73 25.73
CA GLY A 104 -8.12 11.26 25.05
C GLY A 104 -6.79 10.66 25.54
N ILE A 105 -6.66 10.43 26.85
CA ILE A 105 -5.46 9.83 27.44
C ILE A 105 -5.34 8.36 27.00
N LEU A 106 -6.44 7.62 27.10
CA LEU A 106 -6.49 6.22 26.68
C LEU A 106 -6.13 6.09 25.19
N LEU A 107 -6.78 6.89 24.34
CA LEU A 107 -6.52 6.91 22.91
C LEU A 107 -5.06 7.26 22.60
N GLY A 108 -4.50 8.25 23.29
CA GLY A 108 -3.10 8.65 23.12
C GLY A 108 -2.12 7.52 23.44
N ILE A 109 -2.33 6.79 24.54
CA ILE A 109 -1.49 5.64 24.92
C ILE A 109 -1.63 4.53 23.87
N THR A 110 -2.86 4.16 23.52
CA THR A 110 -3.12 3.06 22.57
C THR A 110 -2.55 3.34 21.20
N ILE A 111 -2.77 4.53 20.64
CA ILE A 111 -2.23 4.93 19.33
C ILE A 111 -0.70 4.99 19.38
N THR A 112 -0.12 5.54 20.45
CA THR A 112 1.34 5.58 20.59
C THR A 112 1.95 4.18 20.57
N CYS A 113 1.41 3.24 21.36
CA CYS A 113 1.88 1.86 21.36
C CYS A 113 1.67 1.17 19.99
N ALA A 114 0.53 1.41 19.33
CA ALA A 114 0.22 0.81 18.03
C ALA A 114 1.13 1.35 16.91
N CYS A 115 1.34 2.66 16.84
CA CYS A 115 2.15 3.31 15.82
C CYS A 115 3.65 3.11 16.05
N LEU A 116 4.11 2.97 17.30
CA LEU A 116 5.52 2.79 17.64
C LEU A 116 6.09 1.52 16.99
N LYS A 117 5.41 0.38 17.10
CA LYS A 117 5.88 -0.89 16.49
C LYS A 117 6.00 -0.78 14.96
N THR A 118 5.05 -0.12 14.31
CA THR A 118 5.01 0.04 12.85
C THR A 118 6.09 1.01 12.39
N ALA A 119 6.29 2.11 13.11
CA ALA A 119 7.34 3.08 12.82
C ALA A 119 8.74 2.47 12.98
N ILE A 120 8.99 1.71 14.06
CA ILE A 120 10.25 0.99 14.27
C ILE A 120 10.50 0.02 13.12
N GLY A 121 9.47 -0.74 12.72
CA GLY A 121 9.52 -1.60 11.54
C GLY A 121 10.04 -0.82 10.32
N LEU A 122 9.34 0.26 9.92
CA LEU A 122 9.59 1.01 8.68
C LEU A 122 10.98 1.57 8.59
N VAL A 123 11.38 2.23 9.66
CA VAL A 123 12.69 2.84 9.73
C VAL A 123 13.76 1.75 9.62
N THR A 124 13.60 0.60 10.28
CA THR A 124 14.55 -0.52 10.18
C THR A 124 14.60 -1.14 8.79
N ALA A 125 13.47 -1.38 8.12
CA ALA A 125 13.49 -1.88 6.74
C ALA A 125 14.12 -0.89 5.77
N CYS A 126 13.67 0.36 5.77
CA CYS A 126 14.22 1.37 4.88
C CYS A 126 15.73 1.54 5.11
N ALA A 127 16.18 1.58 6.37
CA ALA A 127 17.60 1.65 6.68
C ALA A 127 18.37 0.40 6.20
N SER A 128 17.83 -0.80 6.40
CA SER A 128 18.44 -2.06 5.94
C SER A 128 18.54 -2.10 4.42
N THR A 129 17.43 -1.83 3.72
CA THR A 129 17.36 -1.83 2.25
C THR A 129 18.28 -0.78 1.64
N PHE A 130 18.30 0.45 2.16
CA PHE A 130 19.19 1.50 1.63
C PHE A 130 20.67 1.20 1.92
N THR A 131 20.98 0.55 3.04
CA THR A 131 22.34 0.09 3.33
C THR A 131 22.77 -1.00 2.33
N ALA A 132 21.87 -1.92 1.99
CA ALA A 132 22.13 -2.97 0.99
C ALA A 132 22.23 -2.41 -0.44
N LEU A 133 21.41 -1.42 -0.80
CA LEU A 133 21.42 -0.80 -2.14
C LEU A 133 22.61 0.15 -2.34
N PHE A 134 23.04 0.85 -1.29
CA PHE A 134 24.12 1.84 -1.33
C PHE A 134 25.19 1.56 -0.26
N PRO A 135 25.93 0.44 -0.38
CA PRO A 135 26.85 -0.03 0.66
C PRO A 135 28.02 0.92 0.97
N HIS A 136 28.34 1.83 0.04
CA HIS A 136 29.47 2.77 0.17
C HIS A 136 29.09 4.19 0.62
N ARG A 137 27.81 4.50 0.86
CA ARG A 137 27.36 5.88 1.15
C ARG A 137 27.23 6.15 2.65
N PHE A 138 26.37 5.40 3.33
CA PHE A 138 26.05 5.63 4.74
C PHE A 138 25.90 4.32 5.50
N SER A 139 26.20 4.35 6.79
CA SER A 139 25.95 3.23 7.71
C SER A 139 24.47 3.16 8.09
N TYR A 140 23.99 1.96 8.44
CA TYR A 140 22.63 1.69 8.92
C TYR A 140 22.15 2.73 9.94
N THR A 141 22.95 3.05 10.96
CA THR A 141 22.59 4.03 11.99
C THR A 141 22.31 5.42 11.43
N LYS A 142 23.06 5.86 10.41
CA LYS A 142 22.85 7.17 9.78
C LYS A 142 21.54 7.18 8.99
N TYR A 143 21.24 6.12 8.24
CA TYR A 143 19.95 6.00 7.54
C TYR A 143 18.77 5.99 8.51
N THR A 144 18.87 5.26 9.62
CA THR A 144 17.83 5.24 10.67
C THR A 144 17.53 6.64 11.20
N VAL A 145 18.57 7.43 11.52
CA VAL A 145 18.41 8.81 12.02
C VAL A 145 17.81 9.72 10.94
N ILE A 146 18.26 9.61 9.69
CA ILE A 146 17.73 10.40 8.57
C ILE A 146 16.23 10.12 8.37
N PHE A 147 15.83 8.85 8.30
CA PHE A 147 14.43 8.48 8.09
C PHE A 147 13.54 8.88 9.29
N ALA A 148 14.04 8.74 10.52
CA ALA A 148 13.31 9.17 11.71
C ALA A 148 13.14 10.70 11.76
N ALA A 149 14.20 11.46 11.49
CA ALA A 149 14.16 12.93 11.47
C ALA A 149 13.26 13.45 10.35
N PHE A 150 13.33 12.85 9.16
CA PHE A 150 12.46 13.17 8.04
C PHE A 150 10.98 12.89 8.36
N SER A 151 10.68 11.73 8.93
CA SER A 151 9.32 11.37 9.34
C SER A 151 8.78 12.32 10.42
N PHE A 152 9.64 12.71 11.37
CA PHE A 152 9.32 13.71 12.39
C PHE A 152 8.98 15.06 11.74
N ALA A 153 9.79 15.54 10.80
CA ALA A 153 9.52 16.79 10.09
C ALA A 153 8.15 16.76 9.37
N ILE A 154 7.86 15.67 8.65
CA ILE A 154 6.58 15.53 7.93
C ILE A 154 5.39 15.42 8.87
N SER A 155 5.53 14.77 10.03
CA SER A 155 4.43 14.59 10.99
C SER A 155 3.83 15.91 11.48
N ASN A 156 4.57 17.02 11.41
CA ASN A 156 4.12 18.36 11.79
C ASN A 156 3.19 19.04 10.75
N VAL A 157 3.01 18.48 9.56
CA VAL A 157 2.20 19.06 8.46
C VAL A 157 0.69 18.80 8.64
N GLY A 158 0.33 17.81 9.47
CA GLY A 158 -1.06 17.43 9.76
C GLY A 158 -1.58 16.27 8.91
N LEU A 159 -2.42 15.41 9.52
CA LEU A 159 -2.84 14.12 8.95
C LEU A 159 -3.55 14.24 7.60
N SER A 160 -4.53 15.14 7.46
CA SER A 160 -5.27 15.29 6.20
C SER A 160 -4.37 15.71 5.03
N ARG A 161 -3.35 16.55 5.28
CA ARG A 161 -2.38 16.95 4.26
C ARG A 161 -1.44 15.81 3.90
N ILE A 162 -0.96 15.06 4.90
CA ILE A 162 -0.13 13.88 4.69
C ILE A 162 -0.86 12.86 3.81
N ILE A 163 -2.13 12.58 4.10
CA ILE A 163 -2.97 11.67 3.28
C ILE A 163 -3.13 12.23 1.86
N ALA A 164 -3.47 13.51 1.71
CA ALA A 164 -3.68 14.11 0.39
C ALA A 164 -2.42 14.08 -0.49
N TYR A 165 -1.22 14.22 0.10
CA TYR A 165 0.04 14.13 -0.64
C TYR A 165 0.54 12.70 -0.84
N SER A 166 0.16 11.75 0.02
CA SER A 166 0.55 10.35 -0.13
C SER A 166 -0.32 9.62 -1.16
N LEU A 167 -1.61 9.98 -1.27
CA LEU A 167 -2.56 9.34 -2.19
C LEU A 167 -2.03 9.19 -3.63
N PRO A 168 -1.48 10.21 -4.31
CA PRO A 168 -0.94 10.05 -5.66
C PRO A 168 0.13 8.96 -5.72
N VAL A 169 1.08 9.00 -4.77
CA VAL A 169 2.18 8.02 -4.69
C VAL A 169 1.63 6.62 -4.45
N LEU A 170 0.58 6.49 -3.64
CA LEU A 170 -0.10 5.21 -3.38
C LEU A 170 -0.76 4.67 -4.66
N TYR A 171 -1.50 5.49 -5.40
CA TYR A 171 -2.12 5.11 -6.68
C TYR A 171 -1.09 4.69 -7.73
N PHE A 172 0.16 5.16 -7.63
CA PHE A 172 1.24 4.69 -8.48
C PHE A 172 1.83 3.35 -8.01
N LEU A 173 2.18 3.25 -6.72
CA LEU A 173 2.92 2.11 -6.18
C LEU A 173 2.06 0.86 -5.98
N TYR A 174 0.78 1.01 -5.59
CA TYR A 174 -0.09 -0.12 -5.30
C TYR A 174 -0.35 -1.02 -6.52
N PRO A 175 -0.70 -0.49 -7.70
CA PRO A 175 -0.82 -1.29 -8.92
C PRO A 175 0.42 -2.13 -9.22
N VAL A 176 1.60 -1.50 -9.15
CA VAL A 176 2.89 -2.16 -9.41
C VAL A 176 3.15 -3.25 -8.37
N ALA A 177 2.89 -2.97 -7.09
CA ALA A 177 3.05 -3.93 -6.00
C ALA A 177 2.11 -5.14 -6.14
N ILE A 178 0.84 -4.93 -6.47
CA ILE A 178 -0.14 -6.00 -6.66
C ILE A 178 0.26 -6.90 -7.83
N VAL A 179 0.67 -6.31 -8.95
CA VAL A 179 1.14 -7.07 -10.13
C VAL A 179 2.42 -7.83 -9.82
N LEU A 180 3.36 -7.25 -9.07
CA LEU A 180 4.56 -7.95 -8.62
C LEU A 180 4.21 -9.16 -7.75
N ILE A 181 3.32 -9.01 -6.77
CA ILE A 181 2.87 -10.13 -5.92
C ILE A 181 2.20 -11.22 -6.77
N ALA A 182 1.32 -10.85 -7.70
CA ALA A 182 0.66 -11.79 -8.59
C ALA A 182 1.68 -12.55 -9.48
N LEU A 183 2.67 -11.87 -10.03
CA LEU A 183 3.74 -12.49 -10.81
C LEU A 183 4.59 -13.44 -9.98
N CYS A 184 4.94 -13.08 -8.74
CA CYS A 184 5.68 -13.96 -7.83
C CYS A 184 4.89 -15.25 -7.52
N LEU A 185 3.56 -15.16 -7.37
CA LEU A 185 2.71 -16.34 -7.19
C LEU A 185 2.65 -17.21 -8.44
N ILE A 186 2.58 -16.60 -9.63
CA ILE A 186 2.59 -17.31 -10.93
C ILE A 186 3.96 -17.96 -11.19
N GLU A 187 5.05 -17.29 -10.82
CA GLU A 187 6.41 -17.84 -10.90
C GLU A 187 6.54 -19.14 -10.10
N GLY A 188 5.90 -19.24 -8.93
CA GLY A 188 5.86 -20.48 -8.15
C GLY A 188 5.23 -21.66 -8.88
N LEU A 189 4.41 -21.43 -9.91
CA LEU A 189 3.74 -22.46 -10.71
C LEU A 189 4.44 -22.75 -12.04
N ILE A 190 4.95 -21.72 -12.72
CA ILE A 190 5.41 -21.79 -14.12
C ILE A 190 6.94 -21.61 -14.24
N GLY A 191 7.60 -21.15 -13.18
CA GLY A 191 9.02 -20.79 -13.16
C GLY A 191 9.30 -19.37 -13.66
N TYR A 192 10.50 -18.87 -13.37
CA TYR A 192 10.89 -17.49 -13.64
C TYR A 192 11.07 -17.21 -15.14
N HIS A 193 10.32 -16.24 -15.65
CA HIS A 193 10.49 -15.75 -17.02
C HIS A 193 10.55 -14.22 -17.04
N ARG A 194 11.75 -13.68 -17.27
CA ARG A 194 12.01 -12.23 -17.29
C ARG A 194 11.06 -11.42 -18.20
N PRO A 195 10.65 -11.88 -19.41
CA PRO A 195 9.73 -11.12 -20.25
C PRO A 195 8.36 -10.88 -19.60
N LEU A 196 7.83 -11.85 -18.84
CA LEU A 196 6.54 -11.69 -18.15
C LEU A 196 6.59 -10.53 -17.15
N TYR A 197 7.67 -10.45 -16.37
CA TYR A 197 7.88 -9.39 -15.41
C TYR A 197 7.99 -8.01 -16.06
N VAL A 198 8.88 -7.88 -17.06
CA VAL A 198 9.15 -6.58 -17.68
C VAL A 198 7.91 -6.01 -18.34
N TRP A 199 7.21 -6.78 -19.18
CA TRP A 199 6.08 -6.27 -19.94
C TRP A 199 4.85 -5.97 -19.06
N SER A 200 4.59 -6.81 -18.06
CA SER A 200 3.50 -6.57 -17.10
C SER A 200 3.78 -5.32 -16.25
N ILE A 201 5.01 -5.14 -15.76
CA ILE A 201 5.38 -3.97 -14.94
C ILE A 201 5.39 -2.69 -15.78
N VAL A 202 5.89 -2.72 -17.00
CA VAL A 202 5.90 -1.53 -17.89
C VAL A 202 4.47 -1.12 -18.24
N GLY A 203 3.61 -2.07 -18.62
CA GLY A 203 2.19 -1.79 -18.88
C GLY A 203 1.47 -1.22 -17.66
N THR A 204 1.71 -1.81 -16.49
CA THR A 204 1.12 -1.35 -15.23
C THR A 204 1.64 0.03 -14.82
N SER A 205 2.94 0.27 -14.91
CA SER A 205 3.57 1.54 -14.55
C SER A 205 3.11 2.67 -15.45
N ALA A 206 2.96 2.41 -16.76
CA ALA A 206 2.46 3.40 -17.71
C ALA A 206 1.02 3.83 -17.36
N ALA A 207 0.16 2.86 -17.02
CA ALA A 207 -1.21 3.14 -16.61
C ALA A 207 -1.30 3.82 -15.24
N ALA A 208 -0.54 3.32 -14.26
CA ALA A 208 -0.46 3.87 -12.91
C ALA A 208 0.09 5.30 -12.90
N PHE A 209 0.90 5.69 -13.88
CA PHE A 209 1.35 7.07 -14.06
C PHE A 209 0.19 8.02 -14.41
N PHE A 210 -0.78 7.58 -15.22
CA PHE A 210 -1.98 8.39 -15.48
C PHE A 210 -2.87 8.49 -14.23
N ASP A 211 -3.01 7.40 -13.46
CA ASP A 211 -3.73 7.44 -12.18
C ASP A 211 -3.03 8.34 -11.15
N PHE A 212 -1.69 8.34 -11.11
CA PHE A 212 -0.89 9.28 -10.31
C PHE A 212 -1.21 10.73 -10.68
N LEU A 213 -1.16 11.06 -11.98
CA LEU A 213 -1.45 12.40 -12.51
C LEU A 213 -2.85 12.89 -12.11
N ARG A 214 -3.84 12.00 -12.18
CA ARG A 214 -5.22 12.29 -11.80
C ARG A 214 -5.42 12.47 -10.30
N ALA A 215 -4.66 11.75 -9.48
CA ALA A 215 -4.76 11.80 -8.02
C ALA A 215 -4.08 13.04 -7.41
N LEU A 216 -3.29 13.81 -8.18
CA LEU A 216 -2.62 15.01 -7.67
C LEU A 216 -3.60 16.06 -7.14
N PRO A 217 -3.22 16.87 -6.13
CA PRO A 217 -4.01 17.99 -5.67
C PRO A 217 -4.37 18.99 -6.79
N PRO A 218 -5.56 19.63 -6.76
CA PRO A 218 -6.00 20.55 -7.82
C PRO A 218 -5.02 21.72 -8.07
N ALA A 219 -4.33 22.17 -7.02
CA ALA A 219 -3.30 23.22 -7.10
C ALA A 219 -2.11 22.81 -7.98
N LEU A 220 -1.75 21.52 -8.00
CA LEU A 220 -0.68 20.99 -8.83
C LEU A 220 -1.19 20.64 -10.23
N GLN A 221 -2.44 20.14 -10.35
CA GLN A 221 -3.05 19.86 -11.65
C GLN A 221 -3.17 21.10 -12.53
N ASN A 222 -3.53 22.24 -11.94
CA ASN A 222 -3.69 23.51 -12.66
C ASN A 222 -2.37 24.25 -12.90
N ALA A 223 -1.25 23.76 -12.34
CA ALA A 223 0.05 24.42 -12.48
C ALA A 223 0.66 24.25 -13.89
N SER A 224 0.18 23.30 -14.69
CA SER A 224 0.68 23.06 -16.04
C SER A 224 -0.44 22.92 -17.07
N SER A 225 -0.32 23.64 -18.19
CA SER A 225 -1.38 23.70 -19.23
C SER A 225 -1.64 22.38 -19.96
N TRP A 226 -0.76 21.38 -19.80
CA TRP A 226 -0.84 20.06 -20.45
C TRP A 226 -1.42 18.97 -19.53
N MET A 227 -1.57 19.25 -18.23
CA MET A 227 -2.15 18.30 -17.27
C MET A 227 -3.60 17.90 -17.60
N PRO A 228 -4.50 18.82 -18.00
CA PRO A 228 -5.89 18.48 -18.30
C PRO A 228 -6.01 17.50 -19.46
N ALA A 229 -5.17 17.65 -20.49
CA ALA A 229 -5.14 16.77 -21.66
C ALA A 229 -4.65 15.35 -21.30
N LEU A 230 -3.70 15.23 -20.37
CA LEU A 230 -3.24 13.93 -19.86
C LEU A 230 -4.28 13.28 -18.94
N CYS A 231 -5.00 14.04 -18.13
CA CYS A 231 -6.11 13.53 -17.32
C CYS A 231 -7.23 12.96 -18.20
N THR A 232 -7.61 13.65 -19.28
CA THR A 232 -8.60 13.14 -20.25
C THR A 232 -8.13 11.89 -20.98
N ALA A 233 -6.82 11.75 -21.24
CA ALA A 233 -6.26 10.53 -21.80
C ALA A 233 -6.33 9.34 -20.81
N GLY A 234 -6.20 9.63 -19.51
CA GLY A 234 -6.39 8.64 -18.44
C GLY A 234 -7.84 8.17 -18.29
N GLU A 235 -8.82 9.04 -18.54
CA GLU A 235 -10.25 8.66 -18.53
C GLU A 235 -10.63 7.70 -19.66
N ALA A 236 -9.87 7.69 -20.76
CA ALA A 236 -10.05 6.76 -21.86
C ALA A 236 -9.61 5.32 -21.53
N LEU A 237 -8.92 5.10 -20.39
CA LEU A 237 -8.53 3.76 -19.96
C LEU A 237 -9.75 2.99 -19.40
N PRO A 238 -9.96 1.73 -19.83
CA PRO A 238 -11.02 0.91 -19.29
C PRO A 238 -10.82 0.69 -17.77
N LEU A 239 -11.91 0.79 -17.00
CA LEU A 239 -11.93 0.80 -15.53
C LEU A 239 -11.29 2.03 -14.83
N ALA A 240 -10.92 3.09 -15.55
CA ALA A 240 -10.45 4.33 -14.93
C ALA A 240 -11.53 4.99 -14.03
N SER A 241 -12.81 4.86 -14.39
CA SER A 241 -13.95 5.34 -13.59
C SER A 241 -14.06 4.68 -12.22
N LEU A 242 -13.51 3.46 -12.08
CA LEU A 242 -13.48 2.70 -10.82
C LEU A 242 -12.14 2.83 -10.08
N GLY A 243 -11.22 3.68 -10.57
CA GLY A 243 -9.87 3.82 -9.99
C GLY A 243 -8.93 2.64 -10.26
N MET A 244 -9.26 1.79 -11.24
CA MET A 244 -8.50 0.59 -11.59
C MET A 244 -8.03 0.63 -13.06
N GLY A 245 -7.58 1.79 -13.54
CA GLY A 245 -7.13 1.98 -14.93
C GLY A 245 -5.91 1.12 -15.29
N TRP A 246 -5.22 0.57 -14.29
CA TRP A 246 -4.03 -0.26 -14.44
C TRP A 246 -4.30 -1.74 -14.78
N VAL A 247 -5.48 -2.27 -14.47
CA VAL A 247 -5.76 -3.72 -14.58
C VAL A 247 -5.67 -4.21 -16.02
N VAL A 248 -6.29 -3.49 -16.96
CA VAL A 248 -6.29 -3.88 -18.38
C VAL A 248 -4.89 -3.77 -19.00
N PRO A 249 -4.15 -2.65 -18.83
CA PRO A 249 -2.75 -2.57 -19.26
C PRO A 249 -1.84 -3.64 -18.64
N ALA A 250 -2.06 -4.00 -17.37
CA ALA A 250 -1.31 -5.08 -16.72
C ALA A 250 -1.56 -6.43 -17.40
N LEU A 251 -2.82 -6.77 -17.69
CA LEU A 251 -3.20 -8.00 -18.39
C LEU A 251 -2.63 -8.04 -19.80
N ILE A 252 -2.72 -6.94 -20.55
CA ILE A 252 -2.13 -6.84 -21.89
C ILE A 252 -0.61 -7.08 -21.82
N GLY A 253 0.08 -6.44 -20.87
CA GLY A 253 1.51 -6.64 -20.63
C GLY A 253 1.85 -8.10 -20.30
N PHE A 254 1.02 -8.76 -19.51
CA PHE A 254 1.18 -10.18 -19.18
C PHE A 254 1.03 -11.08 -20.41
N PHE A 255 0.00 -10.89 -21.23
CA PHE A 255 -0.20 -11.67 -22.46
C PHE A 255 0.93 -11.44 -23.48
N VAL A 256 1.39 -10.20 -23.64
CA VAL A 256 2.54 -9.88 -24.50
C VAL A 256 3.81 -10.58 -23.99
N GLY A 257 4.06 -10.53 -22.68
CA GLY A 257 5.18 -11.24 -22.06
C GLY A 257 5.10 -12.76 -22.26
N ALA A 258 3.89 -13.34 -22.17
CA ALA A 258 3.66 -14.77 -22.38
C ALA A 258 3.87 -15.19 -23.83
N LEU A 259 3.40 -14.38 -24.79
CA LEU A 259 3.62 -14.60 -26.22
C LEU A 259 5.12 -14.57 -26.57
N ILE A 260 5.86 -13.59 -26.05
CA ILE A 260 7.32 -13.49 -26.26
C ILE A 260 8.04 -14.69 -25.67
N CYS A 261 7.63 -15.14 -24.48
CA CYS A 261 8.17 -16.33 -23.85
C CYS A 261 7.90 -17.60 -24.68
N ALA A 262 6.68 -17.76 -25.20
CA ALA A 262 6.31 -18.86 -26.07
C ALA A 262 7.13 -18.86 -27.37
N TRP A 263 7.33 -17.68 -27.95
CA TRP A 263 8.10 -17.49 -29.19
C TRP A 263 9.59 -17.79 -29.02
N GLN A 264 10.18 -17.40 -27.88
CA GLN A 264 11.56 -17.76 -27.52
C GLN A 264 11.73 -19.27 -27.34
N LYS A 265 10.73 -19.94 -26.76
CA LYS A 265 10.74 -21.40 -26.60
C LYS A 265 10.64 -22.15 -27.93
N THR A 266 9.91 -21.61 -28.92
CA THR A 266 9.79 -22.23 -30.25
C THR A 266 11.04 -22.10 -31.09
N ARG A 267 11.88 -21.08 -30.85
CA ARG A 267 13.11 -20.81 -31.61
C ARG A 267 14.35 -21.50 -31.04
N SER A 268 14.24 -22.11 -29.86
CA SER A 268 15.32 -22.83 -29.19
C SER A 268 15.29 -24.34 -29.46
N TYR A 269 14.34 -24.81 -30.29
CA TYR A 269 14.28 -26.13 -30.93
C TYR A 269 14.58 -25.98 -32.42
#